data_AF-A0A7Z3DVI8-F1
#
_entry.id   AF-A0A7Z3DVI8-F1
#
_cell.length_a   1.000
_cell.length_b   1.000
_cell.length_c   1.000
_cell.angle_alpha   90.00
_cell.angle_beta   90.00
_cell.angle_gamma   90.00
#
_symmetry.space_group_name_H-M   'P 1'
#
loop_
_entity.id
_entity.type
_entity.pdbx_description
1 polymer ?
#
loop_
_entity_poly.entity_id
_entity_poly.type
_entity_poly.pdbx_seq_one_letter_code
_entity_poly.pdbx_strand_id
1 'polypeptide(L)'
;MVSKIVLQLLISIVIIFTLTLSFVFVVVSINKERLEQKEKKIFYEVNAAIHDGLIRTIAYYLVKPIFELALDHYIKKCGLAEYLEEIIQQKREENMISFYEIIEGDGSKVLCGQEVLLQVYKVPNNLSLLLNQVSNVTLKIGQNNWKELGLGTIGMKEGGERVVTINNIASDDKMSLSSYYVKLLEVKDRYPDSVNNIMVFDNFINKTGKQVKCGDEISIKYDVMEYDGKYIIKNQTVQFKVGDKKVPLAIELGVVGMRVNNKRTIISPPELLNITDGMLVKDMNFIFNKEHVSIIDLNLVDG
;
A
#
# COMPACT_ATOMS: atom_id res chain seq x y z
N MET A 1 -24.93 66.53 -35.05
CA MET A 1 -24.07 66.40 -33.85
C MET A 1 -24.07 64.98 -33.28
N VAL A 2 -25.23 64.32 -33.18
CA VAL A 2 -25.39 62.93 -32.68
C VAL A 2 -24.56 61.89 -33.47
N SER A 3 -24.53 61.96 -34.81
CA SER A 3 -23.79 61.00 -35.65
C SER A 3 -22.27 61.00 -35.42
N LYS A 4 -21.64 62.16 -35.13
CA LYS A 4 -20.19 62.22 -34.84
C LYS A 4 -19.84 61.62 -33.47
N ILE A 5 -20.72 61.80 -32.47
CA ILE A 5 -20.52 61.25 -31.11
C ILE A 5 -20.65 59.73 -31.13
N VAL A 6 -21.65 59.20 -31.85
CA VAL A 6 -21.83 57.75 -32.01
C VAL A 6 -20.65 57.11 -32.75
N LEU A 7 -20.12 57.77 -33.79
CA LEU A 7 -18.95 57.29 -34.52
C LEU A 7 -17.69 57.28 -33.64
N GLN A 8 -17.49 58.31 -32.82
CA GLN A 8 -16.35 58.39 -31.90
C GLN A 8 -16.41 57.31 -30.81
N LEU A 9 -17.60 57.04 -30.26
CA LEU A 9 -17.83 55.94 -29.32
C LEU A 9 -17.55 54.56 -29.95
N LEU A 10 -17.99 54.34 -31.19
CA LEU A 10 -17.70 53.10 -31.91
C LEU A 10 -16.20 52.91 -32.14
N ILE A 11 -15.48 53.97 -32.53
CA ILE A 11 -14.02 53.93 -32.71
C ILE A 11 -13.33 53.60 -31.38
N SER A 12 -13.73 54.24 -30.27
CA SER A 12 -13.17 53.94 -28.95
C SER A 12 -13.44 52.50 -28.51
N ILE A 13 -14.64 51.97 -28.74
CA ILE A 13 -14.99 50.57 -28.43
C ILE A 13 -14.12 49.62 -29.27
N VAL A 14 -13.96 49.89 -30.56
CA VAL A 14 -13.12 49.06 -31.44
C VAL A 14 -11.66 49.09 -31.00
N ILE A 15 -11.11 50.25 -30.63
CA ILE A 15 -9.73 50.37 -30.13
C ILE A 15 -9.54 49.60 -28.82
N ILE A 16 -10.49 49.71 -27.88
CA ILE A 16 -10.43 48.96 -26.62
C ILE A 16 -10.52 47.45 -26.89
N PHE A 17 -11.40 47.05 -27.81
CA PHE A 17 -11.55 45.64 -28.19
C PHE A 17 -10.30 45.08 -28.87
N THR A 18 -9.66 45.82 -29.77
CA THR A 18 -8.42 45.37 -30.43
C THR A 18 -7.24 45.32 -29.47
N LEU A 19 -7.11 46.29 -28.55
CA LEU A 19 -6.09 46.29 -27.52
C LEU A 19 -6.24 45.11 -26.55
N THR A 20 -7.48 44.84 -26.09
CA THR A 20 -7.76 43.71 -25.20
C THR A 20 -7.54 42.37 -25.89
N LEU A 21 -7.94 42.23 -27.15
CA LEU A 21 -7.71 41.01 -27.93
C LEU A 21 -6.22 40.76 -28.18
N SER A 22 -5.45 41.81 -28.51
CA SER A 22 -4.00 41.74 -28.68
C SER A 22 -3.30 41.33 -27.39
N PHE A 23 -3.68 41.93 -26.25
CA PHE A 23 -3.15 41.58 -24.94
C PHE A 23 -3.41 40.09 -24.60
N VAL A 24 -4.64 39.61 -24.81
CA VAL A 24 -4.99 38.20 -24.60
C VAL A 24 -4.12 37.29 -25.47
N PHE A 25 -3.91 37.64 -26.74
CA PHE A 25 -3.12 36.82 -27.67
C PHE A 25 -1.63 36.75 -27.28
N VAL A 26 -1.06 37.86 -26.83
CA VAL A 26 0.32 37.91 -26.33
C VAL A 26 0.48 37.04 -25.09
N VAL A 27 -0.43 37.14 -24.11
CA VAL A 27 -0.34 36.34 -22.88
C VAL A 27 -0.54 34.84 -23.17
N VAL A 28 -1.47 34.48 -24.07
CA VAL A 28 -1.64 33.09 -24.53
C VAL A 28 -0.36 32.56 -25.17
N SER A 29 0.31 33.35 -26.01
CA SER A 29 1.54 32.94 -26.70
C SER A 29 2.70 32.71 -25.73
N ILE A 30 2.88 33.60 -24.74
CA ILE A 30 3.90 33.47 -23.70
C ILE A 30 3.63 32.24 -22.81
N ASN A 31 2.37 32.02 -22.42
CA ASN A 31 2.02 30.88 -21.57
C ASN A 31 2.10 29.54 -22.31
N LYS A 32 1.87 29.54 -23.63
CA LYS A 32 2.05 28.33 -24.46
C LYS A 32 3.48 27.80 -24.39
N GLU A 33 4.46 28.67 -24.58
CA GLU A 33 5.88 28.31 -24.53
C GLU A 33 6.31 27.84 -23.12
N ARG A 34 5.73 28.41 -22.06
CA ARG A 34 5.94 27.98 -20.67
C ARG A 34 5.33 26.62 -20.33
N LEU A 35 4.14 26.31 -20.86
CA LEU A 35 3.43 25.06 -20.59
C LEU A 35 4.14 23.85 -21.22
N GLU A 36 4.68 24.00 -22.43
CA GLU A 36 5.46 22.96 -23.12
C GLU A 36 6.75 22.57 -22.36
N GLN A 37 7.29 23.45 -21.51
CA GLN A 37 8.46 23.17 -20.66
C GLN A 37 8.11 22.56 -19.30
N LYS A 38 6.85 22.65 -18.84
CA LYS A 38 6.44 22.37 -17.44
C LYS A 38 5.85 20.97 -17.22
N GLU A 39 5.65 20.17 -18.26
CA GLU A 39 5.07 18.80 -18.19
C GLU A 39 5.85 17.82 -17.28
N LYS A 40 7.05 18.18 -16.82
CA LYS A 40 7.93 17.27 -16.08
C LYS A 40 7.63 17.11 -14.58
N LYS A 41 6.67 17.86 -14.00
CA LYS A 41 6.43 17.83 -12.54
C LYS A 41 4.98 18.18 -12.16
N ILE A 42 4.02 17.35 -12.58
CA ILE A 42 2.60 17.59 -12.33
C ILE A 42 2.01 16.44 -11.49
N PHE A 43 1.40 16.77 -10.35
CA PHE A 43 0.78 15.80 -9.42
C PHE A 43 -0.72 15.54 -9.71
N TYR A 44 -1.32 16.29 -10.64
CA TYR A 44 -2.73 16.16 -11.04
C TYR A 44 -2.94 16.69 -12.47
N GLU A 45 -3.72 15.98 -13.28
CA GLU A 45 -3.97 16.40 -14.67
C GLU A 45 -5.36 17.03 -14.79
N VAL A 46 -5.41 18.34 -15.05
CA VAL A 46 -6.66 19.00 -15.43
C VAL A 46 -6.91 18.71 -16.92
N ASN A 47 -7.67 17.66 -17.18
CA ASN A 47 -8.05 17.25 -18.53
C ASN A 47 -9.06 18.23 -19.14
N ALA A 48 -8.60 19.04 -20.09
CA ALA A 48 -9.46 19.73 -21.03
C ALA A 48 -9.44 18.93 -22.33
N ALA A 49 -10.56 18.27 -22.69
CA ALA A 49 -10.63 17.45 -23.91
C ALA A 49 -10.14 18.23 -25.17
N ILE A 50 -9.55 17.52 -26.13
CA ILE A 50 -8.84 18.14 -27.26
C ILE A 50 -9.84 18.34 -28.40
N HIS A 51 -10.53 19.50 -28.46
CA HIS A 51 -11.27 19.93 -29.65
C HIS A 51 -11.07 21.44 -29.91
N ASP A 52 -10.89 21.79 -31.18
CA ASP A 52 -10.37 23.07 -31.68
C ASP A 52 -11.33 24.25 -31.48
N GLY A 53 -10.85 25.31 -30.80
CA GLY A 53 -11.58 26.58 -30.68
C GLY A 53 -10.88 27.65 -29.84
N LEU A 54 -11.00 28.92 -30.24
CA LEU A 54 -10.37 30.10 -29.61
C LEU A 54 -10.66 30.22 -28.10
N ILE A 55 -11.90 29.96 -27.69
CA ILE A 55 -12.33 30.03 -26.28
C ILE A 55 -11.58 28.99 -25.44
N ARG A 56 -11.33 27.80 -26.01
CA ARG A 56 -10.66 26.71 -25.31
C ARG A 56 -9.15 26.91 -25.27
N THR A 57 -8.56 27.52 -26.31
CA THR A 57 -7.16 28.00 -26.30
C THR A 57 -6.94 29.02 -25.19
N ILE A 58 -7.84 29.99 -25.05
CA ILE A 58 -7.82 30.96 -23.95
C ILE A 58 -7.97 30.24 -22.60
N ALA A 59 -8.95 29.34 -22.45
CA ALA A 59 -9.13 28.58 -21.21
C ALA A 59 -7.88 27.74 -20.85
N TYR A 60 -7.26 27.10 -21.82
CA TYR A 60 -6.10 26.23 -21.63
C TYR A 60 -4.81 27.01 -21.32
N TYR A 61 -4.57 28.14 -21.98
CA TYR A 61 -3.32 28.90 -21.80
C TYR A 61 -3.42 30.04 -20.79
N LEU A 62 -4.63 30.48 -20.40
CA LEU A 62 -4.80 31.54 -19.39
C LEU A 62 -5.42 31.02 -18.11
N VAL A 63 -6.53 30.28 -18.19
CA VAL A 63 -7.29 29.90 -16.99
C VAL A 63 -6.65 28.72 -16.28
N LYS A 64 -6.23 27.68 -17.00
CA LYS A 64 -5.59 26.50 -16.43
C LYS A 64 -4.34 26.83 -15.60
N PRO A 65 -3.37 27.65 -16.05
CA PRO A 65 -2.19 27.98 -15.24
C PRO A 65 -2.52 28.74 -13.96
N ILE A 66 -3.53 29.62 -13.98
CA ILE A 66 -3.97 30.37 -12.80
C ILE A 66 -4.61 29.43 -11.79
N PHE A 67 -5.47 28.52 -12.27
CA PHE A 67 -6.10 27.50 -11.43
C PHE A 67 -5.07 26.53 -10.84
N GLU A 68 -4.12 26.05 -11.63
CA GLU A 68 -3.03 25.18 -11.18
C GLU A 68 -2.17 25.89 -10.13
N LEU A 69 -1.78 27.15 -10.34
CA LEU A 69 -1.04 27.92 -9.34
C LEU A 69 -1.81 28.11 -8.03
N ALA A 70 -3.12 28.35 -8.11
CA ALA A 70 -3.97 28.47 -6.93
C ALA A 70 -4.04 27.12 -6.19
N LEU A 71 -4.29 26.03 -6.91
CA LEU A 71 -4.32 24.68 -6.36
C LEU A 71 -2.98 24.31 -5.73
N ASP A 72 -1.86 24.51 -6.43
CA ASP A 72 -0.50 24.27 -5.92
C ASP A 72 -0.24 25.05 -4.63
N HIS A 73 -0.64 26.32 -4.58
CA HIS A 73 -0.51 27.15 -3.38
C HIS A 73 -1.33 26.60 -2.21
N TYR A 74 -2.58 26.19 -2.46
CA TYR A 74 -3.44 25.60 -1.44
C TYR A 74 -2.91 24.24 -0.95
N ILE A 75 -2.49 23.37 -1.86
CA ILE A 75 -1.92 22.05 -1.56
C ILE A 75 -0.67 22.23 -0.67
N LYS A 76 0.23 23.16 -1.02
CA LYS A 76 1.43 23.46 -0.24
C LYS A 76 1.11 24.12 1.10
N LYS A 77 0.18 25.07 1.14
CA LYS A 77 -0.22 25.77 2.38
C LYS A 77 -0.87 24.82 3.39
N CYS A 78 -1.61 23.83 2.90
CA CYS A 78 -2.28 22.83 3.73
C CYS A 78 -1.38 21.65 4.12
N GLY A 79 -0.10 21.63 3.72
CA GLY A 79 0.81 20.51 3.96
C GLY A 79 0.44 19.23 3.19
N LEU A 80 -0.46 19.35 2.22
CA LEU A 80 -0.97 18.21 1.45
C LEU A 80 0.08 17.73 0.43
N ALA A 81 0.97 18.60 -0.04
CA ALA A 81 2.09 18.22 -0.89
C ALA A 81 3.05 17.28 -0.14
N GLU A 82 3.45 17.69 1.06
CA GLU A 82 4.31 16.91 1.95
C GLU A 82 3.63 15.58 2.35
N TYR A 83 2.33 15.59 2.66
CA TYR A 83 1.54 14.38 2.93
C TYR A 83 1.45 13.42 1.72
N LEU A 84 1.24 13.95 0.52
CA LEU A 84 1.17 13.14 -0.71
C LEU A 84 2.55 12.62 -1.10
N GLU A 85 3.61 13.41 -0.95
CA GLU A 85 4.98 12.96 -1.12
C GLU A 85 5.34 11.87 -0.11
N GLU A 86 4.94 12.00 1.16
CA GLU A 86 5.08 10.93 2.16
C GLU A 86 4.32 9.67 1.77
N ILE A 87 3.08 9.76 1.26
CA ILE A 87 2.33 8.60 0.76
C ILE A 87 3.02 7.96 -0.44
N ILE A 88 3.53 8.75 -1.38
CA ILE A 88 4.21 8.26 -2.59
C ILE A 88 5.55 7.61 -2.22
N GLN A 89 6.31 8.22 -1.30
CA GLN A 89 7.56 7.69 -0.78
C GLN A 89 7.32 6.38 -0.01
N GLN A 90 6.28 6.33 0.83
CA GLN A 90 5.85 5.12 1.55
C GLN A 90 5.41 4.00 0.59
N LYS A 91 4.67 4.34 -0.47
CA LYS A 91 4.30 3.38 -1.53
C LYS A 91 5.53 2.87 -2.31
N ARG A 92 6.60 3.65 -2.36
CA ARG A 92 7.90 3.28 -2.96
C ARG A 92 8.69 2.34 -2.05
N GLU A 93 8.64 2.54 -0.73
CA GLU A 93 9.21 1.64 0.27
C GLU A 93 8.46 0.30 0.40
N GLU A 94 7.16 0.27 0.07
CA GLU A 94 6.33 -0.96 0.12
C GLU A 94 6.72 -2.01 -0.93
N ASN A 95 7.28 -1.62 -2.09
CA ASN A 95 7.52 -2.50 -3.25
C ASN A 95 8.92 -3.14 -3.31
N MET A 96 9.45 -3.62 -2.18
CA MET A 96 10.65 -4.46 -2.21
C MET A 96 10.39 -5.86 -2.76
N ILE A 97 9.14 -6.31 -2.78
CA ILE A 97 8.74 -7.64 -3.25
C ILE A 97 7.54 -7.51 -4.18
N SER A 98 7.64 -8.04 -5.39
CA SER A 98 6.51 -8.19 -6.32
C SER A 98 6.44 -9.64 -6.79
N PHE A 99 5.27 -10.07 -7.26
CA PHE A 99 5.12 -11.42 -7.79
C PHE A 99 4.15 -11.47 -8.97
N TYR A 100 4.33 -12.51 -9.79
CA TYR A 100 3.48 -12.85 -10.92
C TYR A 100 3.06 -14.32 -10.82
N GLU A 101 1.77 -14.57 -10.65
CA GLU A 101 1.19 -15.91 -10.56
C GLU A 101 1.24 -16.61 -11.92
N ILE A 102 1.73 -17.85 -11.95
CA ILE A 102 1.73 -18.72 -13.14
C ILE A 102 0.61 -19.74 -13.00
N ILE A 103 0.51 -20.39 -11.84
CA ILE A 103 -0.51 -21.39 -11.49
C ILE A 103 -0.96 -21.13 -10.05
N GLU A 104 -2.26 -21.00 -9.79
CA GLU A 104 -2.75 -20.63 -8.45
C GLU A 104 -2.59 -21.76 -7.40
N GLY A 105 -2.69 -23.02 -7.82
CA GLY A 105 -2.79 -24.17 -6.91
C GLY A 105 -4.18 -24.31 -6.29
N ASP A 106 -4.46 -25.46 -5.66
CA ASP A 106 -5.77 -25.80 -5.10
C ASP A 106 -5.74 -26.26 -3.64
N GLY A 107 -4.55 -26.51 -3.07
CA GLY A 107 -4.41 -26.95 -1.68
C GLY A 107 -4.33 -25.81 -0.66
N SER A 108 -3.67 -26.08 0.46
CA SER A 108 -3.64 -25.15 1.60
C SER A 108 -2.94 -23.84 1.27
N LYS A 109 -3.51 -22.72 1.72
CA LYS A 109 -2.96 -21.38 1.53
C LYS A 109 -1.84 -21.09 2.54
N VAL A 110 -0.74 -20.50 2.08
CA VAL A 110 0.38 -20.07 2.92
C VAL A 110 0.04 -18.80 3.69
N LEU A 111 0.28 -18.84 5.00
CA LEU A 111 0.10 -17.75 5.94
C LEU A 111 1.39 -17.48 6.72
N CYS A 112 1.42 -16.34 7.42
CA CYS A 112 2.58 -15.94 8.21
C CYS A 112 2.89 -16.94 9.33
N GLY A 113 4.19 -17.18 9.57
CA GLY A 113 4.67 -18.08 10.61
C GLY A 113 4.63 -19.57 10.25
N GLN A 114 4.07 -19.94 9.10
CA GLN A 114 4.02 -21.34 8.67
C GLN A 114 5.36 -21.81 8.08
N GLU A 115 5.65 -23.09 8.23
CA GLU A 115 6.71 -23.81 7.55
C GLU A 115 6.21 -24.40 6.23
N VAL A 116 6.92 -24.06 5.15
CA VAL A 116 6.58 -24.47 3.79
C VAL A 116 7.75 -25.19 3.13
N LEU A 117 7.42 -26.14 2.27
CA LEU A 117 8.37 -26.77 1.36
C LEU A 117 8.20 -26.16 -0.03
N LEU A 118 9.26 -25.52 -0.52
CA LEU A 118 9.29 -24.87 -1.83
C LEU A 118 10.30 -25.55 -2.74
N GLN A 119 9.98 -25.55 -4.03
CA GLN A 119 10.96 -25.75 -5.07
C GLN A 119 11.31 -24.38 -5.65
N VAL A 120 12.57 -23.95 -5.50
CA VAL A 120 13.01 -22.61 -5.85
C VAL A 120 14.09 -22.64 -6.92
N TYR A 121 13.96 -21.72 -7.87
CA TYR A 121 14.87 -21.54 -8.98
C TYR A 121 15.18 -20.05 -9.12
N LYS A 122 16.44 -19.68 -9.01
CA LYS A 122 16.84 -18.30 -9.29
C LYS A 122 16.85 -18.06 -10.79
N VAL A 123 16.09 -17.06 -11.24
CA VAL A 123 16.05 -16.64 -12.64
C VAL A 123 17.28 -15.76 -12.89
N PRO A 124 18.21 -16.15 -13.77
CA PRO A 124 19.37 -15.32 -14.09
C PRO A 124 18.91 -14.09 -14.88
N ASN A 125 19.55 -12.94 -14.63
CA ASN A 125 19.29 -11.70 -15.37
C ASN A 125 19.67 -11.80 -16.86
N ASN A 126 20.35 -12.88 -17.27
CA ASN A 126 20.76 -13.15 -18.64
C ASN A 126 20.13 -14.48 -19.09
N LEU A 127 19.25 -14.43 -20.09
CA LEU A 127 18.47 -15.58 -20.60
C LEU A 127 19.34 -16.73 -21.17
N SER A 128 20.65 -16.49 -21.36
CA SER A 128 21.59 -17.39 -22.01
C SER A 128 22.23 -18.45 -21.07
N LEU A 129 21.95 -18.41 -19.78
CA LEU A 129 22.40 -19.43 -18.82
C LEU A 129 21.21 -20.27 -18.35
N LEU A 130 20.91 -21.33 -19.10
CA LEU A 130 19.88 -22.31 -18.72
C LEU A 130 20.42 -23.22 -17.59
N LEU A 131 19.64 -23.25 -16.50
CA LEU A 131 19.45 -24.23 -15.41
C LEU A 131 20.67 -24.99 -14.88
N ASN A 132 20.90 -24.91 -13.55
CA ASN A 132 21.51 -26.02 -12.82
C ASN A 132 21.30 -26.10 -11.29
N GLN A 133 20.40 -25.33 -10.67
CA GLN A 133 20.12 -25.57 -9.26
C GLN A 133 18.65 -25.35 -8.90
N VAL A 134 17.93 -26.46 -8.98
CA VAL A 134 16.65 -26.64 -8.31
C VAL A 134 16.96 -26.93 -6.85
N SER A 135 16.63 -26.00 -5.97
CA SER A 135 16.78 -26.26 -4.54
C SER A 135 15.39 -26.46 -3.95
N ASN A 136 15.16 -27.66 -3.41
CA ASN A 136 14.06 -27.86 -2.48
C ASN A 136 14.45 -27.18 -1.16
N VAL A 137 13.73 -26.13 -0.78
CA VAL A 137 14.02 -25.33 0.41
C VAL A 137 12.83 -25.45 1.34
N THR A 138 13.10 -25.87 2.57
CA THR A 138 12.12 -25.73 3.65
C THR A 138 12.38 -24.38 4.34
N LEU A 139 11.34 -23.57 4.49
CA LEU A 139 11.45 -22.27 5.17
C LEU A 139 10.25 -22.01 6.06
N LYS A 140 10.48 -21.30 7.17
CA LYS A 140 9.42 -20.77 8.02
C LYS A 140 9.18 -19.29 7.68
N ILE A 141 7.97 -18.95 7.27
CA ILE A 141 7.60 -17.62 6.77
C ILE A 141 7.81 -16.57 7.87
N GLY A 142 8.57 -15.52 7.58
CA GLY A 142 8.93 -14.48 8.54
C GLY A 142 10.18 -14.81 9.39
N GLN A 143 10.75 -15.99 9.23
CA GLN A 143 11.99 -16.41 9.87
C GLN A 143 13.05 -16.76 8.81
N ASN A 144 14.33 -16.72 9.19
CA ASN A 144 15.50 -17.15 8.38
C ASN A 144 16.06 -16.15 7.34
N ASN A 145 17.21 -16.52 6.76
CA ASN A 145 17.99 -15.75 5.78
C ASN A 145 17.30 -15.56 4.42
N TRP A 146 16.16 -16.20 4.19
CA TRP A 146 15.36 -16.11 2.95
C TRP A 146 14.05 -15.36 3.20
N LYS A 147 14.06 -14.41 4.16
CA LYS A 147 12.88 -13.69 4.65
C LYS A 147 12.07 -13.09 3.51
N GLU A 148 12.72 -12.43 2.56
CA GLU A 148 12.07 -11.74 1.44
C GLU A 148 11.42 -12.72 0.46
N LEU A 149 12.07 -13.86 0.19
CA LEU A 149 11.45 -14.90 -0.64
C LEU A 149 10.24 -15.50 0.07
N GLY A 150 10.37 -15.81 1.37
CA GLY A 150 9.27 -16.32 2.18
C GLY A 150 8.07 -15.36 2.20
N LEU A 151 8.31 -14.07 2.37
CA LEU A 151 7.27 -13.04 2.27
C LEU A 151 6.58 -13.05 0.90
N GLY A 152 7.35 -13.19 -0.17
CA GLY A 152 6.84 -13.36 -1.53
C GLY A 152 6.07 -14.66 -1.76
N THR A 153 6.09 -15.61 -0.82
CA THR A 153 5.30 -16.86 -0.88
C THR A 153 4.00 -16.83 -0.07
N ILE A 154 3.73 -15.76 0.68
CA ILE A 154 2.44 -15.57 1.37
C ILE A 154 1.28 -15.54 0.36
N GLY A 155 0.23 -16.28 0.65
CA GLY A 155 -0.99 -16.33 -0.16
C GLY A 155 -1.02 -17.35 -1.30
N MET A 156 0.11 -18.02 -1.61
CA MET A 156 0.12 -19.18 -2.51
C MET A 156 -0.70 -20.34 -1.95
N LYS A 157 -1.26 -21.18 -2.82
CA LYS A 157 -1.84 -22.48 -2.45
C LYS A 157 -0.94 -23.62 -2.89
N GLU A 158 -0.96 -24.75 -2.17
CA GLU A 158 -0.16 -25.93 -2.54
C GLU A 158 -0.41 -26.34 -4.00
N GLY A 159 0.66 -26.72 -4.69
CA GLY A 159 0.66 -26.97 -6.14
C GLY A 159 0.80 -25.71 -6.98
N GLY A 160 0.66 -24.51 -6.39
CA GLY A 160 0.80 -23.23 -7.06
C GLY A 160 2.25 -22.88 -7.43
N GLU A 161 2.39 -22.05 -8.45
CA GLU A 161 3.65 -21.66 -9.07
C GLU A 161 3.62 -20.16 -9.38
N ARG A 162 4.67 -19.43 -9.00
CA ARG A 162 4.79 -18.00 -9.30
C ARG A 162 6.22 -17.53 -9.41
N VAL A 163 6.41 -16.38 -10.05
CA VAL A 163 7.69 -15.65 -10.03
C VAL A 163 7.64 -14.62 -8.92
N VAL A 164 8.60 -14.67 -7.99
CA VAL A 164 8.82 -13.67 -6.95
C VAL A 164 10.02 -12.82 -7.35
N THR A 165 9.84 -11.51 -7.40
CA THR A 165 10.90 -10.54 -7.68
C THR A 165 11.18 -9.72 -6.43
N ILE A 166 12.44 -9.74 -6.02
CA ILE A 166 12.94 -9.05 -4.84
C ILE A 166 13.86 -7.93 -5.31
N ASN A 167 13.54 -6.72 -4.88
CA ASN A 167 14.30 -5.52 -5.14
C ASN A 167 15.09 -5.13 -3.88
N ASN A 168 16.39 -5.40 -3.88
CA ASN A 168 17.27 -5.02 -2.79
C ASN A 168 18.04 -3.75 -3.15
N ILE A 169 17.83 -2.70 -2.36
CA ILE A 169 18.68 -1.51 -2.35
C ILE A 169 19.94 -1.87 -1.55
N ALA A 170 21.05 -2.14 -2.25
CA ALA A 170 22.33 -2.33 -1.58
C ALA A 170 22.87 -0.97 -1.11
N SER A 171 23.73 -1.00 -0.07
CA SER A 171 24.33 0.16 0.62
C SER A 171 25.12 1.14 -0.26
N ASP A 172 25.35 0.80 -1.53
CA ASP A 172 26.10 1.56 -2.54
C ASP A 172 25.22 2.12 -3.68
N ASP A 173 23.91 2.32 -3.45
CA ASP A 173 22.92 2.81 -4.46
C ASP A 173 22.78 1.93 -5.73
N LYS A 174 23.41 0.74 -5.75
CA LYS A 174 23.21 -0.25 -6.82
C LYS A 174 22.00 -1.12 -6.50
N MET A 175 20.92 -0.87 -7.24
CA MET A 175 19.70 -1.68 -7.18
C MET A 175 19.98 -3.09 -7.71
N SER A 176 19.83 -4.09 -6.84
CA SER A 176 19.98 -5.49 -7.23
C SER A 176 18.61 -6.14 -7.31
N LEU A 177 18.20 -6.47 -8.54
CA LEU A 177 16.97 -7.20 -8.82
C LEU A 177 17.30 -8.70 -8.83
N SER A 178 16.59 -9.48 -8.01
CA SER A 178 16.65 -10.94 -8.06
C SER A 178 15.24 -11.50 -8.26
N SER A 179 15.07 -12.28 -9.33
CA SER A 179 13.81 -12.98 -9.59
C SER A 179 13.97 -14.48 -9.32
N TYR A 180 12.93 -15.08 -8.77
CA TYR A 180 12.88 -16.49 -8.39
C TYR A 180 11.59 -17.09 -8.93
N TYR A 181 11.68 -18.18 -9.68
CA TYR A 181 10.53 -19.04 -9.90
C TYR A 181 10.37 -19.94 -8.68
N VAL A 182 9.16 -20.00 -8.15
CA VAL A 182 8.82 -20.70 -6.91
C VAL A 182 7.61 -21.58 -7.16
N LYS A 183 7.73 -22.86 -6.81
CA LYS A 183 6.62 -23.80 -6.72
C LYS A 183 6.41 -24.20 -5.27
N LEU A 184 5.18 -24.07 -4.77
CA LEU A 184 4.81 -24.51 -3.44
C LEU A 184 4.46 -25.99 -3.48
N LEU A 185 5.25 -26.81 -2.80
CA LEU A 185 5.04 -28.25 -2.74
C LEU A 185 4.11 -28.63 -1.58
N GLU A 186 4.32 -28.02 -0.41
CA GLU A 186 3.61 -28.40 0.81
C GLU A 186 3.61 -27.27 1.85
N VAL A 187 2.51 -27.16 2.62
CA VAL A 187 2.40 -26.39 3.86
C VAL A 187 2.36 -27.38 5.03
N LYS A 188 3.44 -27.43 5.83
CA LYS A 188 3.65 -28.49 6.84
C LYS A 188 2.81 -28.29 8.10
N ASP A 189 2.73 -27.07 8.61
CA ASP A 189 2.06 -26.71 9.86
C ASP A 189 0.78 -25.92 9.59
N ARG A 190 -0.20 -26.63 9.01
CA ARG A 190 -1.49 -26.05 8.61
C ARG A 190 -2.24 -25.45 9.79
N TYR A 191 -2.69 -24.22 9.63
CA TYR A 191 -3.68 -23.63 10.52
C TYR A 191 -5.08 -24.19 10.23
N PRO A 192 -6.00 -24.15 11.20
CA PRO A 192 -7.38 -24.58 10.98
C PRO A 192 -8.08 -23.69 9.95
N ASP A 193 -9.05 -24.26 9.23
CA ASP A 193 -9.80 -23.57 8.16
C ASP A 193 -10.55 -22.33 8.66
N SER A 194 -10.85 -22.26 9.96
CA SER A 194 -11.48 -21.13 10.61
C SER A 194 -10.69 -19.83 10.54
N VAL A 195 -9.38 -19.90 10.22
CA VAL A 195 -8.59 -18.71 9.88
C VAL A 195 -9.21 -17.91 8.73
N ASN A 196 -9.87 -18.58 7.78
CA ASN A 196 -10.55 -17.92 6.66
C ASN A 196 -11.79 -17.12 7.10
N ASN A 197 -12.27 -17.32 8.33
CA ASN A 197 -13.43 -16.63 8.89
C ASN A 197 -13.05 -15.40 9.73
N ILE A 198 -11.76 -15.05 9.80
CA ILE A 198 -11.32 -13.81 10.45
C ILE A 198 -11.77 -12.62 9.61
N MET A 199 -12.45 -11.66 10.24
CA MET A 199 -12.75 -10.37 9.64
C MET A 199 -11.87 -9.28 10.24
N VAL A 200 -11.29 -8.44 9.38
CA VAL A 200 -10.37 -7.37 9.78
C VAL A 200 -10.96 -6.02 9.39
N PHE A 201 -11.05 -5.12 10.36
CA PHE A 201 -11.57 -3.77 10.20
C PHE A 201 -10.47 -2.77 10.58
N ASP A 202 -9.95 -2.10 9.57
CA ASP A 202 -8.94 -1.07 9.73
C ASP A 202 -9.55 0.30 9.98
N ASN A 203 -9.03 1.00 10.99
CA ASN A 203 -9.27 2.42 11.14
C ASN A 203 -8.19 3.21 10.38
N PHE A 204 -8.47 3.53 9.12
CA PHE A 204 -7.51 4.20 8.22
C PHE A 204 -7.33 5.71 8.46
N ILE A 205 -7.66 6.24 9.65
CA ILE A 205 -7.53 7.68 9.94
C ILE A 205 -6.09 8.16 9.77
N ASN A 206 -5.08 7.31 10.00
CA ASN A 206 -3.68 7.69 9.83
C ASN A 206 -2.93 6.68 8.95
N LYS A 207 -2.84 6.94 7.64
CA LYS A 207 -2.16 6.01 6.71
C LYS A 207 -0.63 6.11 6.75
N THR A 208 -0.03 6.90 7.63
CA THR A 208 1.41 7.09 7.64
C THR A 208 2.12 5.92 8.33
N GLY A 209 3.38 5.69 7.96
CA GLY A 209 4.24 4.70 8.61
C GLY A 209 4.34 3.34 7.92
N LYS A 210 5.35 2.57 8.34
CA LYS A 210 5.67 1.26 7.78
C LYS A 210 4.55 0.26 8.07
N GLN A 211 4.15 -0.47 7.04
CA GLN A 211 3.24 -1.60 7.19
C GLN A 211 3.95 -2.79 7.84
N VAL A 212 3.33 -3.39 8.84
CA VAL A 212 3.83 -4.59 9.53
C VAL A 212 3.85 -5.77 8.57
N LYS A 213 5.04 -6.35 8.38
CA LYS A 213 5.26 -7.56 7.58
C LYS A 213 5.53 -8.75 8.50
N CYS A 214 5.33 -9.96 7.96
CA CYS A 214 5.73 -11.17 8.67
C CYS A 214 7.25 -11.14 8.95
N GLY A 215 7.65 -11.48 10.16
CA GLY A 215 9.03 -11.43 10.64
C GLY A 215 9.49 -10.07 11.15
N ASP A 216 8.62 -9.07 11.23
CA ASP A 216 8.92 -7.80 11.91
C ASP A 216 8.75 -7.95 13.42
N GLU A 217 9.59 -7.27 14.20
CA GLU A 217 9.42 -7.15 15.65
C GLU A 217 8.52 -5.96 15.93
N ILE A 218 7.47 -6.18 16.72
CA ILE A 218 6.45 -5.17 17.01
C ILE A 218 6.05 -5.18 18.48
N SER A 219 5.49 -4.06 18.92
CA SER A 219 4.82 -3.89 20.21
C SER A 219 3.36 -3.56 19.96
N ILE A 220 2.45 -4.30 20.58
CA ILE A 220 1.01 -4.03 20.47
C ILE A 220 0.38 -3.86 21.84
N LYS A 221 -0.65 -3.02 21.88
CA LYS A 221 -1.67 -2.99 22.93
C LYS A 221 -2.94 -3.62 22.39
N TYR A 222 -3.56 -4.50 23.18
CA TYR A 222 -4.78 -5.15 22.75
C TYR A 222 -5.81 -5.35 23.86
N ASP A 223 -7.07 -5.34 23.42
CA ASP A 223 -8.26 -5.72 24.18
C ASP A 223 -8.94 -6.90 23.49
N VAL A 224 -9.53 -7.81 24.27
CA VAL A 224 -10.35 -8.91 23.74
C VAL A 224 -11.70 -8.88 24.43
N MET A 225 -12.76 -8.87 23.65
CA MET A 225 -14.15 -8.80 24.08
C MET A 225 -14.95 -9.99 23.54
N GLU A 226 -15.96 -10.40 24.30
CA GLU A 226 -17.05 -11.24 23.81
C GLU A 226 -17.96 -10.42 22.87
N TYR A 227 -18.81 -11.12 22.11
CA TYR A 227 -19.79 -10.53 21.20
C TYR A 227 -20.78 -9.56 21.87
N ASP A 228 -20.98 -9.68 23.19
CA ASP A 228 -21.83 -8.80 24.00
C ASP A 228 -21.10 -7.53 24.49
N GLY A 229 -19.83 -7.36 24.10
CA GLY A 229 -18.97 -6.23 24.49
C GLY A 229 -18.31 -6.39 25.86
N LYS A 230 -18.49 -7.53 26.54
CA LYS A 230 -17.81 -7.81 27.80
C LYS A 230 -16.33 -8.09 27.56
N TYR A 231 -15.46 -7.37 28.27
CA TYR A 231 -14.02 -7.59 28.20
C TYR A 231 -13.62 -8.92 28.84
N ILE A 232 -12.86 -9.70 28.08
CA ILE A 232 -12.12 -10.88 28.54
C ILE A 232 -10.70 -10.46 28.94
N ILE A 233 -10.05 -9.64 28.10
CA ILE A 233 -8.72 -9.07 28.31
C ILE A 233 -8.79 -7.58 28.04
N LYS A 234 -8.11 -6.77 28.86
CA LYS A 234 -8.09 -5.32 28.72
C LYS A 234 -6.71 -4.72 28.95
N ASN A 235 -6.30 -3.84 28.05
CA ASN A 235 -5.08 -3.04 28.00
C ASN A 235 -3.80 -3.88 28.14
N GLN A 236 -3.80 -5.08 27.54
CA GLN A 236 -2.64 -5.94 27.56
C GLN A 236 -1.61 -5.42 26.56
N THR A 237 -0.34 -5.37 26.96
CA THR A 237 0.77 -5.01 26.06
C THR A 237 1.66 -6.23 25.87
N VAL A 238 2.08 -6.49 24.63
CA VAL A 238 3.02 -7.57 24.31
C VAL A 238 3.97 -7.15 23.19
N GLN A 239 5.23 -7.54 23.32
CA GLN A 239 6.23 -7.44 22.28
C GLN A 239 6.52 -8.83 21.73
N PHE A 240 6.51 -8.97 20.41
CA PHE A 240 6.79 -10.22 19.75
C PHE A 240 7.25 -9.98 18.31
N LYS A 241 7.82 -11.04 17.71
CA LYS A 241 8.15 -11.06 16.29
C LYS A 241 7.02 -11.76 15.54
N VAL A 242 6.50 -11.10 14.50
CA VAL A 242 5.39 -11.61 13.72
C VAL A 242 5.83 -12.91 13.00
N GLY A 243 5.08 -13.99 13.12
CA GLY A 243 5.39 -15.33 12.63
C GLY A 243 6.06 -16.26 13.66
N ASP A 244 6.38 -15.77 14.86
CA ASP A 244 6.94 -16.62 15.94
C ASP A 244 5.85 -17.42 16.69
N LYS A 245 4.56 -17.14 16.45
CA LYS A 245 3.41 -17.80 17.09
C LYS A 245 3.44 -17.71 18.63
N LYS A 246 3.93 -16.58 19.14
CA LYS A 246 4.03 -16.28 20.60
C LYS A 246 2.75 -15.66 21.16
N VAL A 247 1.90 -15.12 20.29
CA VAL A 247 0.59 -14.58 20.63
C VAL A 247 -0.50 -15.42 19.97
N PRO A 248 -1.76 -15.34 20.43
CA PRO A 248 -2.86 -16.03 19.79
C PRO A 248 -2.90 -15.82 18.27
N LEU A 249 -3.18 -16.88 17.51
CA LEU A 249 -3.15 -16.86 16.05
C LEU A 249 -4.00 -15.74 15.43
N ALA A 250 -5.14 -15.41 16.03
CA ALA A 250 -5.98 -14.30 15.59
C ALA A 250 -5.26 -12.94 15.66
N ILE A 251 -4.46 -12.71 16.71
CA ILE A 251 -3.64 -11.52 16.89
C ILE A 251 -2.46 -11.56 15.92
N GLU A 252 -1.78 -12.71 15.82
CA GLU A 252 -0.62 -12.94 14.94
C GLU A 252 -0.93 -12.63 13.48
N LEU A 253 -2.04 -13.13 12.95
CA LEU A 253 -2.48 -12.85 11.58
C LEU A 253 -3.09 -11.44 11.47
N GLY A 254 -3.75 -10.99 12.53
CA GLY A 254 -4.42 -9.70 12.62
C GLY A 254 -3.50 -8.50 12.54
N VAL A 255 -2.27 -8.59 13.03
CA VAL A 255 -1.29 -7.50 12.95
C VAL A 255 -0.67 -7.35 11.55
N VAL A 256 -0.68 -8.40 10.73
CA VAL A 256 -0.09 -8.36 9.38
C VAL A 256 -0.82 -7.32 8.56
N GLY A 257 -0.09 -6.38 7.99
CA GLY A 257 -0.67 -5.31 7.19
C GLY A 257 -1.15 -4.10 8.00
N MET A 258 -1.09 -4.11 9.33
CA MET A 258 -1.35 -2.90 10.14
C MET A 258 -0.25 -1.87 9.87
N ARG A 259 -0.57 -0.59 10.07
CA ARG A 259 0.44 0.49 10.10
C ARG A 259 0.55 1.05 11.51
N VAL A 260 1.73 1.53 11.84
CA VAL A 260 2.03 2.20 13.10
C VAL A 260 0.97 3.27 13.43
N ASN A 261 0.59 3.38 14.71
CA ASN A 261 -0.42 4.32 15.20
C ASN A 261 -1.85 4.13 14.65
N ASN A 262 -2.13 3.06 13.89
CA ASN A 262 -3.49 2.67 13.55
C ASN A 262 -4.08 1.68 14.55
N LYS A 263 -5.40 1.85 14.73
CA LYS A 263 -6.24 0.88 15.42
C LYS A 263 -6.85 -0.08 14.41
N ARG A 264 -6.92 -1.35 14.78
CA ARG A 264 -7.56 -2.40 13.98
C ARG A 264 -8.45 -3.23 14.88
N THR A 265 -9.67 -3.47 14.45
CA THR A 265 -10.59 -4.40 15.11
C THR A 265 -10.65 -5.68 14.31
N ILE A 266 -10.59 -6.82 15.00
CA ILE A 266 -10.64 -8.15 14.40
C ILE A 266 -11.82 -8.90 15.00
N ILE A 267 -12.64 -9.50 14.15
CA ILE A 267 -13.65 -10.48 14.58
C ILE A 267 -13.09 -11.86 14.23
N SER A 268 -12.89 -12.68 15.26
CA SER A 268 -12.23 -13.98 15.12
C SER A 268 -13.08 -15.09 15.72
N PRO A 269 -13.09 -16.29 15.11
CA PRO A 269 -13.51 -17.51 15.80
C PRO A 269 -12.73 -17.69 17.11
N PRO A 270 -13.39 -18.15 18.19
CA PRO A 270 -12.80 -18.22 19.52
C PRO A 270 -11.65 -19.24 19.61
N GLU A 271 -11.68 -20.29 18.77
CA GLU A 271 -10.63 -21.30 18.74
C GLU A 271 -9.26 -20.76 18.31
N LEU A 272 -9.24 -19.70 17.50
CA LEU A 272 -7.99 -19.06 17.06
C LEU A 272 -7.32 -18.26 18.19
N LEU A 273 -8.02 -18.00 19.30
CA LEU A 273 -7.43 -17.39 20.48
C LEU A 273 -6.59 -18.37 21.33
N ASN A 274 -6.76 -19.68 21.09
CA ASN A 274 -6.09 -20.75 21.85
C ASN A 274 -4.86 -21.34 21.15
N ILE A 275 -4.54 -20.92 19.92
CA ILE A 275 -3.46 -21.47 19.12
C ILE A 275 -2.19 -20.61 19.30
N THR A 276 -1.15 -21.19 19.91
CA THR A 276 0.20 -20.62 20.12
C THR A 276 1.27 -21.74 20.11
N ASP A 277 2.52 -21.45 19.71
CA ASP A 277 3.62 -22.44 19.63
C ASP A 277 4.22 -22.80 21.01
N GLY A 278 3.93 -22.02 22.05
CA GLY A 278 4.47 -22.22 23.38
C GLY A 278 3.92 -21.18 24.35
N MET A 279 3.03 -21.64 25.23
CA MET A 279 2.40 -20.87 26.31
C MET A 279 3.20 -19.67 26.85
N LEU A 280 2.72 -18.46 26.56
CA LEU A 280 2.45 -17.43 27.58
C LEU A 280 0.94 -17.27 27.81
N VAL A 281 0.20 -18.37 27.69
CA VAL A 281 -1.22 -18.50 28.11
C VAL A 281 -1.27 -19.35 29.40
N LYS A 282 -0.22 -19.32 30.23
CA LYS A 282 -0.18 -20.10 31.48
C LYS A 282 -1.01 -19.50 32.62
N ASP A 283 -1.43 -18.24 32.50
CA ASP A 283 -2.32 -17.58 33.47
C ASP A 283 -3.73 -17.34 32.94
N MET A 284 -4.04 -17.82 31.74
CA MET A 284 -5.28 -17.53 31.05
C MET A 284 -6.08 -18.82 30.92
N ASN A 285 -6.74 -19.22 32.02
CA ASN A 285 -7.84 -20.20 32.03
C ASN A 285 -9.05 -19.65 31.26
N PHE A 286 -8.88 -19.27 29.99
CA PHE A 286 -9.97 -18.84 29.14
C PHE A 286 -10.59 -20.05 28.47
N ILE A 287 -11.64 -20.56 29.13
CA ILE A 287 -12.66 -21.34 28.46
C ILE A 287 -13.42 -20.35 27.57
N PHE A 288 -12.83 -19.99 26.41
CA PHE A 288 -13.57 -19.23 25.40
C PHE A 288 -14.77 -20.06 25.00
N ASN A 289 -15.95 -19.47 25.11
CA ASN A 289 -17.18 -20.15 24.76
C ASN A 289 -17.14 -20.47 23.25
N LYS A 290 -17.09 -21.77 22.90
CA LYS A 290 -16.89 -22.23 21.51
C LYS A 290 -17.98 -21.76 20.55
N GLU A 291 -19.11 -21.29 21.09
CA GLU A 291 -20.29 -20.91 20.33
C GLU A 291 -20.29 -19.46 19.84
N HIS A 292 -19.36 -18.61 20.30
CA HIS A 292 -19.42 -17.17 20.03
C HIS A 292 -18.12 -16.57 19.49
N VAL A 293 -18.24 -15.58 18.61
CA VAL A 293 -17.12 -14.82 18.04
C VAL A 293 -16.47 -13.92 19.10
N SER A 294 -15.18 -13.64 18.94
CA SER A 294 -14.43 -12.70 19.77
C SER A 294 -14.07 -11.44 18.97
N ILE A 295 -14.18 -10.29 19.62
CA ILE A 295 -13.79 -8.99 19.08
C ILE A 295 -12.46 -8.61 19.71
N ILE A 296 -11.46 -8.33 18.88
CA ILE A 296 -10.10 -8.00 19.33
C ILE A 296 -9.77 -6.61 18.81
N ASP A 297 -9.51 -5.67 19.71
CA ASP A 297 -9.02 -4.34 19.34
C ASP A 297 -7.50 -4.31 19.49
N LEU A 298 -6.81 -3.98 18.41
CA LEU A 298 -5.36 -3.87 18.34
C LEU A 298 -4.94 -2.42 18.15
N ASN A 299 -3.86 -2.04 18.81
CA ASN A 299 -3.17 -0.78 18.60
C ASN A 299 -1.66 -1.01 18.55
N LEU A 300 -1.02 -0.61 17.45
CA LEU A 300 0.43 -0.63 17.35
C LEU A 300 1.03 0.48 18.19
N VAL A 301 2.00 0.13 19.04
CA VAL A 301 2.76 1.08 19.83
C VAL A 301 4.09 1.32 19.14
N ASP A 302 4.45 2.58 18.91
CA ASP A 302 5.81 2.95 18.49
C ASP A 302 6.82 2.41 19.53
N GLY A 303 7.75 1.59 19.05
CA GLY A 303 8.84 1.02 19.84
C GLY A 303 10.00 1.97 20.01
#